data_AF-A0A221W032-F1
#
_entry.id   AF-A0A221W032-F1
#
_cell.length_a   1.000
_cell.length_b   1.000
_cell.length_c   1.000
_cell.angle_alpha   90.00
_cell.angle_beta   90.00
_cell.angle_gamma   90.00
#
_symmetry.space_group_name_H-M   'P 1'
#
loop_
_entity.id
_entity.type
_entity.pdbx_description
1 polymer ?
#
loop_
_entity_poly.entity_id
_entity_poly.type
_entity_poly.pdbx_seq_one_letter_code
_entity_poly.pdbx_strand_id
1 'polypeptide(L)'
;MVDSWATVRGVTVVETILVFVLIPLVIYGVVMMLTLRQKAARAARYRPGQEWDYPPVWWTANPAGLSDAQRARAAAAEEYDDQAAQTDASIASTARGGARGNW
;
A
#
# COMPACT_ATOMS: atom_id res chain seq x y z
N MET A 1 48.10 46.88 -23.87
CA MET A 1 46.67 46.53 -23.96
C MET A 1 46.64 45.02 -24.04
N VAL A 2 46.29 44.37 -22.92
CA VAL A 2 46.35 42.92 -22.75
C VAL A 2 45.00 42.37 -23.17
N ASP A 3 44.95 41.63 -24.27
CA ASP A 3 43.71 41.00 -24.72
C ASP A 3 43.46 39.74 -23.88
N SER A 4 42.73 39.93 -22.79
CA SER A 4 42.12 38.88 -21.98
C SER A 4 41.02 38.19 -22.79
N TRP A 5 41.39 37.29 -23.70
CA TRP A 5 40.42 36.41 -24.34
C TRP A 5 39.97 35.38 -23.30
N ALA A 6 38.67 35.38 -23.01
CA ALA A 6 38.03 34.42 -22.14
C ALA A 6 38.38 33.00 -22.62
N THR A 7 38.89 32.17 -21.71
CA THR A 7 39.09 30.75 -21.97
C THR A 7 37.72 30.11 -22.19
N VAL A 8 37.31 29.95 -23.46
CA VAL A 8 36.19 29.06 -23.80
C VAL A 8 36.66 27.67 -23.42
N ARG A 9 36.27 27.20 -22.23
CA ARG A 9 36.49 25.81 -21.84
C ARG A 9 35.63 24.97 -22.76
N GLY A 10 36.25 24.38 -23.78
CA GLY A 10 35.57 23.42 -24.66
C GLY A 10 35.06 22.25 -23.84
N VAL A 11 33.85 21.78 -24.16
CA VAL A 11 33.26 20.59 -23.53
C VAL A 11 34.23 19.43 -23.68
N THR A 12 34.62 18.83 -22.56
CA THR A 12 35.57 17.71 -22.57
C THR A 12 34.85 16.40 -22.88
N VAL A 13 35.56 15.41 -23.45
CA VAL A 13 34.98 14.07 -23.70
C VAL A 13 34.46 13.44 -22.40
N VAL A 14 35.16 13.67 -21.28
CA VAL A 14 34.75 13.20 -19.96
C VAL A 14 33.42 13.83 -19.53
N GLU A 15 33.25 15.12 -19.75
CA GLU A 15 32.00 15.83 -19.46
C GLU A 15 30.84 15.29 -20.28
N THR A 16 31.05 15.04 -21.57
CA THR A 16 30.04 14.42 -22.45
C THR A 16 29.64 13.03 -21.96
N ILE A 17 30.61 12.18 -21.60
CA ILE A 17 30.34 10.84 -21.05
C ILE A 17 29.57 10.96 -19.73
N LEU A 18 29.98 11.87 -18.85
CA LEU A 18 29.28 12.11 -17.59
C LEU A 18 27.83 12.51 -17.85
N VAL A 19 27.56 13.45 -18.74
CA VAL A 19 26.18 13.87 -19.05
C VAL A 19 25.35 12.69 -19.56
N PHE A 20 25.88 11.93 -20.54
CA PHE A 20 25.12 10.83 -21.17
C PHE A 20 24.97 9.59 -20.29
N VAL A 21 25.81 9.37 -19.28
CA VAL A 21 25.69 8.24 -18.36
C VAL A 21 24.98 8.64 -17.08
N LEU A 22 25.33 9.79 -16.51
CA LEU A 22 24.83 10.26 -15.24
C LEU A 22 23.36 10.67 -15.33
N ILE A 23 22.93 11.36 -16.38
CA ILE A 23 21.51 11.76 -16.52
C ILE A 23 20.60 10.52 -16.57
N PRO A 24 20.83 9.52 -17.44
CA PRO A 24 20.00 8.31 -17.43
C PRO A 24 20.08 7.58 -16.09
N LEU A 25 21.26 7.46 -15.49
CA LEU A 25 21.44 6.76 -14.21
C LEU A 25 20.66 7.45 -13.09
N VAL A 26 20.65 8.78 -13.04
CA VAL A 26 19.84 9.56 -12.08
C VAL A 26 18.36 9.33 -12.32
N ILE A 27 17.89 9.36 -13.57
CA ILE A 27 16.48 9.10 -13.91
C ILE A 27 16.06 7.71 -13.43
N TYR A 28 16.84 6.68 -13.78
CA TYR A 28 16.57 5.30 -13.33
C TYR A 28 16.63 5.17 -11.81
N GLY A 29 17.58 5.84 -11.15
CA GLY A 29 17.70 5.86 -9.69
C GLY A 29 16.46 6.46 -9.01
N VAL A 30 15.95 7.58 -9.54
CA VAL A 30 14.73 8.22 -9.03
C VAL A 30 13.52 7.30 -9.22
N VAL A 31 13.34 6.74 -10.41
CA VAL A 31 12.24 5.80 -10.68
C VAL A 31 12.33 4.58 -9.76
N MET A 32 13.50 3.96 -9.65
CA MET A 32 13.74 2.83 -8.76
C MET A 32 13.39 3.17 -7.31
N MET A 33 13.82 4.33 -6.82
CA MET A 33 13.55 4.75 -5.45
C MET A 33 12.05 4.92 -5.20
N LEU A 34 11.32 5.54 -6.13
CA LEU A 34 9.87 5.70 -6.04
C LEU A 34 9.14 4.35 -6.06
N THR A 35 9.56 3.43 -6.93
CA THR A 35 8.98 2.09 -7.03
C THR A 35 9.24 1.26 -5.77
N LEU A 36 10.47 1.27 -5.26
CA LEU A 36 10.82 0.47 -4.08
C LEU A 36 10.21 1.03 -2.79
N ARG A 37 9.96 2.34 -2.71
CA ARG A 37 9.30 2.97 -1.55
C ARG A 37 7.93 2.35 -1.26
N GLN A 38 7.16 2.01 -2.30
CA GLN A 38 5.86 1.35 -2.13
C GLN A 38 5.98 -0.07 -1.57
N LYS A 39 7.02 -0.80 -1.96
CA LYS A 39 7.27 -2.15 -1.46
C LYS A 39 7.69 -2.15 0.01
N ALA A 40 8.51 -1.16 0.41
CA ALA A 40 8.95 -1.00 1.79
C ALA A 40 7.80 -0.58 2.74
N ALA A 41 6.85 0.22 2.25
CA ALA A 41 5.69 0.65 3.02
C ALA A 41 4.56 -0.39 3.11
N ARG A 42 4.71 -1.55 2.46
CA ARG A 42 3.67 -2.59 2.46
C ARG A 42 3.62 -3.27 3.82
N ALA A 43 2.43 -3.35 4.41
CA ALA A 43 2.21 -4.06 5.66
C ALA A 43 2.77 -5.49 5.57
N ALA A 44 3.41 -5.94 6.67
CA ALA A 44 3.89 -7.30 6.78
C ALA A 44 2.73 -8.27 6.56
N ARG A 45 3.03 -9.43 5.98
CA ARG A 45 2.02 -10.47 5.78
C ARG A 45 1.88 -11.25 7.08
N TYR A 46 0.64 -11.47 7.52
CA TYR A 46 0.35 -12.33 8.68
C TYR A 46 1.04 -13.69 8.54
N ARG A 47 1.61 -14.19 9.64
CA ARG A 47 2.24 -15.51 9.72
C ARG A 47 1.43 -16.41 10.65
N PRO A 48 1.23 -17.70 10.31
CA PRO A 48 0.62 -18.66 11.24
C PRO A 48 1.40 -18.71 12.56
N GLY A 49 0.71 -18.58 13.69
CA GLY A 49 1.30 -18.52 15.04
C GLY A 49 1.63 -17.10 15.53
N GLN A 50 1.55 -16.08 14.66
CA GLN A 50 1.55 -14.68 15.09
C GLN A 50 0.19 -14.33 15.70
N GLU A 51 0.17 -13.45 16.70
CA GLU A 51 -1.09 -12.90 17.21
C GLU A 51 -1.77 -12.01 16.16
N TRP A 52 -3.10 -12.00 16.13
CA TRP A 52 -3.88 -11.27 15.15
C TRP A 52 -4.09 -9.81 15.59
N ASP A 53 -3.30 -8.90 15.03
CA ASP A 53 -3.33 -7.46 15.31
C ASP A 53 -3.94 -6.64 14.15
N TYR A 54 -4.72 -7.29 13.28
CA TYR A 54 -5.42 -6.61 12.18
C TYR A 54 -6.89 -6.38 12.56
N PRO A 55 -7.53 -5.33 12.03
CA PRO A 55 -8.96 -5.14 12.24
C PRO A 55 -9.76 -6.35 11.74
N PRO A 56 -10.93 -6.64 12.33
CA PRO A 56 -11.78 -7.72 11.86
C PRO A 56 -12.24 -7.43 10.42
N VAL A 57 -12.00 -8.38 9.50
CA VAL A 57 -12.38 -8.22 8.09
C VAL A 57 -13.38 -9.31 7.68
N TRP A 58 -14.48 -8.88 7.05
CA TRP A 58 -15.44 -9.78 6.43
C TRP A 58 -15.37 -9.70 4.91
N TRP A 59 -15.04 -10.81 4.25
CA TRP A 59 -14.98 -10.88 2.79
C TRP A 59 -16.27 -11.50 2.24
N THR A 60 -16.94 -10.81 1.32
CA THR A 60 -18.11 -11.33 0.61
C THR A 60 -17.77 -11.69 -0.84
N ALA A 61 -18.23 -12.84 -1.31
CA ALA A 61 -18.08 -13.25 -2.71
C ALA A 61 -19.05 -12.50 -3.64
N ASN A 62 -20.16 -11.99 -3.12
CA ASN A 62 -21.16 -11.24 -3.88
C ASN A 62 -21.58 -9.97 -3.11
N PRO A 63 -20.96 -8.81 -3.39
CA PRO A 63 -21.32 -7.56 -2.73
C PRO A 63 -22.74 -7.08 -3.09
N ALA A 64 -23.26 -7.44 -4.28
CA ALA A 64 -24.61 -7.10 -4.69
C ALA A 64 -25.68 -7.90 -3.95
N GLY A 65 -25.32 -9.06 -3.38
CA GLY A 65 -26.21 -9.89 -2.56
C GLY A 65 -26.32 -9.42 -1.10
N LEU A 66 -25.56 -8.40 -0.69
CA LEU A 66 -25.68 -7.81 0.63
C LEU A 66 -26.90 -6.90 0.70
N SER A 67 -27.69 -7.02 1.78
CA SER A 67 -28.69 -6.01 2.11
C SER A 67 -28.03 -4.68 2.46
N ASP A 68 -28.77 -3.58 2.37
CA ASP A 68 -28.23 -2.25 2.69
C ASP A 68 -27.71 -2.16 4.13
N ALA A 69 -28.37 -2.85 5.08
CA ALA A 69 -27.93 -2.96 6.47
C ALA A 69 -26.59 -3.71 6.59
N GLN A 70 -26.40 -4.79 5.83
CA GLN A 70 -25.14 -5.54 5.82
C GLN A 70 -24.01 -4.74 5.16
N ARG A 71 -24.32 -3.98 4.12
CA ARG A 71 -23.36 -3.10 3.44
C ARG A 71 -22.93 -1.95 4.35
N ALA A 72 -23.88 -1.32 5.05
CA ALA A 72 -23.60 -0.28 6.04
C ALA A 72 -22.71 -0.81 7.18
N ARG A 73 -22.93 -2.05 7.62
CA ARG A 73 -22.11 -2.69 8.66
C ARG A 73 -20.71 -3.06 8.20
N ALA A 74 -20.57 -3.52 6.96
CA ALA A 74 -19.26 -3.76 6.35
C ALA A 74 -18.46 -2.46 6.19
N ALA A 75 -19.12 -1.36 5.81
CA ALA A 75 -18.48 -0.04 5.73
C ALA A 75 -18.10 0.51 7.12
N ALA A 76 -18.96 0.34 8.12
CA ALA A 76 -18.68 0.75 9.50
C ALA A 76 -17.56 -0.08 10.15
N ALA A 77 -17.33 -1.31 9.72
CA ALA A 77 -16.23 -2.14 10.22
C ALA A 77 -14.84 -1.69 9.73
N GLU A 78 -14.77 -0.87 8.67
CA GLU A 78 -13.51 -0.23 8.23
C GLU A 78 -13.10 0.94 9.17
N GLU A 79 -14.05 1.48 9.92
CA GLU A 79 -13.87 2.51 10.93
C GLU A 79 -13.82 1.83 12.31
N TYR A 80 -12.61 1.54 12.79
CA TYR A 80 -12.38 0.84 14.06
C TYR A 80 -12.85 1.70 15.24
N ASP A 81 -14.12 1.53 15.62
CA ASP A 81 -14.71 2.14 16.81
C ASP A 81 -15.26 1.04 17.74
N ASP A 82 -14.87 1.10 19.00
CA ASP A 82 -15.21 0.13 20.06
C ASP A 82 -16.73 -0.02 20.27
N GLN A 83 -17.50 0.94 19.76
CA GLN A 83 -18.95 1.02 19.84
C GLN A 83 -19.71 0.00 18.96
N ALA A 84 -19.08 -0.54 17.90
CA ALA A 84 -19.75 -1.45 16.96
C ALA A 84 -20.12 -2.81 17.58
N ALA A 85 -19.42 -3.21 18.65
CA ALA A 85 -19.64 -4.46 19.37
C ALA A 85 -20.96 -4.50 20.15
N GLN A 86 -21.56 -3.35 20.47
CA GLN A 86 -22.69 -3.27 21.40
C GLN A 86 -24.07 -3.43 20.72
N THR A 87 -24.16 -3.27 19.40
CA THR A 87 -25.44 -3.17 18.66
C THR A 87 -25.96 -4.51 18.13
N ASP A 88 -25.29 -5.64 18.37
CA ASP A 88 -25.59 -6.92 17.70
C ASP A 88 -26.63 -7.82 18.40
N ALA A 89 -27.28 -7.34 19.47
CA ALA A 89 -28.03 -8.19 20.39
C ALA A 89 -29.45 -8.64 19.95
N SER A 90 -29.92 -8.39 18.71
CA SER A 90 -31.33 -8.68 18.37
C SER A 90 -31.63 -9.16 16.94
N ILE A 91 -30.69 -9.78 16.23
CA ILE A 91 -31.01 -10.50 14.99
C ILE A 91 -31.47 -11.92 15.35
N ALA A 92 -32.74 -12.26 15.09
CA ALA A 92 -33.26 -13.61 15.25
C ALA A 92 -32.42 -14.61 14.44
N SER A 93 -31.62 -15.43 15.12
CA SER A 93 -30.68 -16.33 14.47
C SER A 93 -31.45 -17.47 13.78
N THR A 94 -31.55 -17.42 12.46
CA THR A 94 -31.96 -18.57 11.64
C THR A 94 -30.75 -19.43 11.29
N ALA A 95 -29.94 -19.77 12.29
CA ALA A 95 -28.76 -20.60 12.11
C ALA A 95 -29.20 -21.99 11.62
N ARG A 96 -28.84 -22.34 10.38
CA ARG A 96 -29.21 -23.64 9.76
C ARG A 96 -28.18 -24.76 9.97
N GLY A 97 -27.00 -24.46 10.54
CA GLY A 97 -25.95 -25.45 10.78
C GLY A 97 -24.62 -24.83 11.22
N GLY A 98 -23.59 -25.67 11.43
CA GLY A 98 -22.24 -25.24 11.79
C GLY A 98 -21.19 -26.36 11.61
N ALA A 99 -19.94 -25.96 11.36
CA ALA A 99 -18.78 -26.86 11.28
C ALA A 99 -17.64 -26.24 12.09
N ARG A 100 -16.83 -27.07 12.76
CA ARG A 100 -15.65 -26.63 13.53
C ARG A 100 -14.51 -27.63 13.42
N GLY A 101 -13.29 -27.14 13.54
CA GLY A 101 -12.07 -27.93 13.64
C GLY A 101 -11.03 -27.17 14.47
N ASN A 102 -10.02 -27.88 14.97
CA ASN A 102 -8.83 -27.30 15.57
C ASN A 102 -7.61 -27.67 14.71
N TRP A 103 -6.69 -26.73 14.60
CA TRP A 103 -5.46 -26.80 13.81
C TRP A 103 -4.27 -26.48 14.70
#